data_AF-A0A8J9W4W0-F1
#
_entry.id   AF-A0A8J9W4W0-F1
#
_cell.length_a   1.000
_cell.length_b   1.000
_cell.length_c   1.000
_cell.angle_alpha   90.00
_cell.angle_beta   90.00
_cell.angle_gamma   90.00
#
_symmetry.space_group_name_H-M   'P 1'
#
loop_
_entity.id
_entity.type
_entity.pdbx_description
1 polymer ?
#
loop_
_entity_poly.entity_id
_entity_poly.type
_entity_poly.pdbx_seq_one_letter_code
_entity_poly.pdbx_strand_id
1 'polypeptide(L)'
;MTMGTQAEARLCSTRPSAPPISPGAARGRADYLPKNWQLYSAGVSMAAGGVTQVVHHPLFTLKTFIQTPNFSWKDFLGRTVNSPVGFLYRGVVSRSLGVMPERMLKMQGWFVTTKFLTDLRGEQSLGIWILGGLAAGVGTAVVASPTELLMVRAQVHGHRVRDVWKTTGYMNITKGMYKGFAPALVRDLTFNALFFVGREAGVRRYETQHGHRCPDHKRFQIGFVAGSISCTAATPMDAVKTRIQAAVQCGPNSQRGAIFFAKSLLREGGILRLWQGLGARLMIFPSTLSLFYILQEKMEGILLHRLSDQGKQA
;
A
#
# COMPACT_ATOMS: atom_id res chain seq x y z
N MET A 1 -31.27 57.32 -4.14
CA MET A 1 -31.21 55.84 -4.28
C MET A 1 -30.60 55.57 -5.65
N THR A 2 -29.29 55.37 -5.82
CA THR A 2 -28.57 54.11 -5.57
C THR A 2 -27.06 54.39 -5.50
N MET A 3 -26.53 54.66 -4.31
CA MET A 3 -25.07 54.66 -4.02
C MET A 3 -24.65 53.44 -3.18
N GLY A 4 -25.53 52.44 -3.04
CA GLY A 4 -25.29 51.25 -2.21
C GLY A 4 -24.63 50.06 -2.94
N THR A 5 -24.56 50.05 -4.26
CA THR A 5 -24.19 48.85 -5.04
C THR A 5 -22.71 48.73 -5.43
N GLN A 6 -21.87 49.76 -5.20
CA GLN A 6 -20.43 49.67 -5.47
C GLN A 6 -19.56 49.36 -4.24
N ALA A 7 -20.11 49.47 -3.02
CA ALA A 7 -19.39 49.16 -1.78
C ALA A 7 -19.33 47.65 -1.50
N GLU A 8 -20.38 46.90 -1.83
CA GLU A 8 -20.40 45.43 -1.63
C GLU A 8 -19.51 44.68 -2.61
N ALA A 9 -19.25 45.23 -3.80
CA ALA A 9 -18.37 44.62 -4.79
C ALA A 9 -16.87 44.67 -4.42
N ARG A 10 -16.45 45.59 -3.53
CA ARG A 10 -15.05 45.68 -3.08
C ARG A 10 -14.73 44.77 -1.90
N LEU A 11 -15.74 44.39 -1.11
CA LEU A 11 -15.59 43.51 0.06
C LEU A 11 -15.43 42.02 -0.30
N CYS A 12 -15.69 41.62 -1.54
CA CYS A 12 -15.43 40.26 -2.02
C CYS A 12 -14.00 40.03 -2.57
N SER A 13 -13.17 41.09 -2.66
CA SER A 13 -11.83 41.01 -3.27
C SER A 13 -10.69 40.70 -2.30
N THR A 14 -10.98 40.58 -0.99
CA THR A 14 -9.97 40.41 0.07
C THR A 14 -10.11 39.09 0.82
N ARG A 15 -10.56 38.01 0.15
CA ARG A 15 -10.19 36.67 0.67
C ARG A 15 -8.69 36.50 0.46
N PRO A 16 -7.87 36.35 1.51
CA PRO A 16 -6.51 35.89 1.29
C PRO A 16 -6.61 34.58 0.51
N SER A 17 -5.91 34.52 -0.63
CA SER A 17 -5.79 33.29 -1.41
C SER A 17 -5.44 32.17 -0.42
N ALA A 18 -6.31 31.16 -0.30
CA ALA A 18 -6.03 29.99 0.51
C ALA A 18 -4.59 29.55 0.21
N PRO A 19 -3.76 29.29 1.24
CA PRO A 19 -2.36 28.95 1.00
C PRO A 19 -2.33 27.78 0.01
N PRO A 20 -1.43 27.82 -0.99
CA PRO A 20 -1.42 26.82 -2.05
C PRO A 20 -1.24 25.45 -1.42
N ILE A 21 -2.33 24.67 -1.36
CA ILE A 21 -2.29 23.27 -0.92
C ILE A 21 -1.74 22.46 -2.10
N SER A 22 -0.48 22.71 -2.44
CA SER A 22 0.31 21.94 -3.40
C SER A 22 0.99 20.81 -2.63
N PRO A 23 0.75 19.53 -2.95
CA PRO A 23 1.44 18.42 -2.33
C PRO A 23 2.74 18.17 -3.11
N GLY A 24 3.71 19.06 -2.92
CA GLY A 24 5.04 18.96 -3.52
C GLY A 24 6.19 19.15 -2.54
N ALA A 25 5.95 19.74 -1.36
CA ALA A 25 7.02 20.11 -0.44
C ALA A 25 6.77 19.53 0.96
N ALA A 26 7.58 18.56 1.37
CA ALA A 26 7.82 18.34 2.80
C ALA A 26 8.37 19.62 3.47
N ARG A 27 9.00 20.52 2.70
CA ARG A 27 9.54 21.81 3.13
C ARG A 27 8.49 22.82 3.63
N GLY A 28 7.21 22.68 3.25
CA GLY A 28 6.13 23.59 3.69
C GLY A 28 5.13 22.97 4.65
N ARG A 29 5.27 21.67 4.96
CA ARG A 29 4.34 20.96 5.83
C ARG A 29 4.79 21.02 7.30
N ALA A 30 6.08 21.14 7.59
CA ALA A 30 6.65 20.94 8.92
C ALA A 30 6.21 21.99 9.98
N ASP A 31 6.03 23.25 9.59
CA ASP A 31 5.85 24.35 10.56
C ASP A 31 4.40 24.51 11.07
N TYR A 32 3.42 23.89 10.41
CA TYR A 32 1.99 24.00 10.73
C TYR A 32 1.36 22.71 11.25
N LEU A 33 2.16 21.67 11.53
CA LEU A 33 1.63 20.37 11.96
C LEU A 33 1.43 20.34 13.48
N PRO A 34 0.24 19.97 13.96
CA PRO A 34 0.00 19.84 15.40
C PRO A 34 0.89 18.77 16.01
N LYS A 35 1.25 18.93 17.30
CA LYS A 35 2.12 17.99 18.06
C LYS A 35 1.71 16.51 17.92
N ASN A 36 0.42 16.21 17.76
CA ASN A 36 -0.11 14.85 17.66
C ASN A 36 -0.35 14.39 16.20
N TRP A 37 0.19 15.07 15.19
CA TRP A 37 -0.06 14.76 13.78
C TRP A 37 0.30 13.33 13.37
N GLN A 38 1.33 12.73 13.97
CA GLN A 38 1.70 11.34 13.68
C GLN A 38 0.55 10.38 14.02
N LEU A 39 -0.11 10.58 15.16
CA LEU A 39 -1.25 9.76 15.57
C LEU A 39 -2.44 9.96 14.63
N TYR A 40 -2.72 11.21 14.25
CA TYR A 40 -3.80 11.52 13.31
C TYR A 40 -3.56 10.91 11.92
N SER A 41 -2.35 11.08 11.37
CA SER A 41 -1.99 10.50 10.07
C SER A 41 -1.98 8.96 10.09
N ALA A 42 -1.63 8.35 11.23
CA ALA A 42 -1.75 6.91 11.42
C ALA A 42 -3.22 6.44 11.35
N GLY A 43 -4.12 7.12 12.07
CA GLY A 43 -5.56 6.85 12.02
C GLY A 43 -6.16 7.03 10.61
N VAL A 44 -5.77 8.11 9.92
CA VAL A 44 -6.17 8.36 8.52
C VAL A 44 -5.68 7.24 7.59
N SER A 45 -4.43 6.79 7.76
CA SER A 45 -3.87 5.69 6.97
C SER A 45 -4.62 4.38 7.20
N MET A 46 -5.03 4.09 8.43
CA MET A 46 -5.86 2.92 8.73
C MET A 46 -7.24 3.02 8.08
N ALA A 47 -7.91 4.18 8.21
CA ALA A 47 -9.23 4.41 7.65
C ALA A 47 -9.23 4.33 6.12
N ALA A 48 -8.31 5.04 5.46
CA ALA A 48 -8.12 4.97 4.01
C ALA A 48 -7.80 3.54 3.55
N GLY A 49 -6.97 2.82 4.31
CA GLY A 49 -6.64 1.42 4.08
C GLY A 49 -7.88 0.53 4.08
N GLY A 50 -8.70 0.63 5.13
CA GLY A 50 -9.94 -0.13 5.28
C GLY A 50 -10.96 0.16 4.18
N VAL A 51 -11.21 1.44 3.89
CA VAL A 51 -12.15 1.85 2.81
C VAL A 51 -11.69 1.29 1.47
N THR A 52 -10.41 1.44 1.15
CA THR A 52 -9.84 0.91 -0.10
C THR A 52 -10.00 -0.60 -0.18
N GLN A 53 -9.77 -1.33 0.93
CA GLN A 53 -9.96 -2.77 0.97
C GLN A 53 -11.41 -3.15 0.67
N VAL A 54 -12.39 -2.48 1.28
CA VAL A 54 -13.81 -2.74 1.02
C VAL A 54 -14.14 -2.49 -0.45
N VAL A 55 -13.68 -1.37 -1.03
CA VAL A 55 -13.94 -1.03 -2.44
C VAL A 55 -13.37 -2.08 -3.40
N HIS A 56 -12.14 -2.56 -3.16
CA HIS A 56 -11.48 -3.53 -4.04
C HIS A 56 -11.75 -4.99 -3.67
N HIS A 57 -12.53 -5.26 -2.61
CA HIS A 57 -12.79 -6.62 -2.14
C HIS A 57 -13.44 -7.54 -3.20
N PRO A 58 -14.40 -7.08 -4.03
CA PRO A 58 -14.95 -7.89 -5.12
C PRO A 58 -13.90 -8.37 -6.11
N LEU A 59 -12.88 -7.55 -6.41
CA LEU A 59 -11.78 -7.93 -7.31
C LEU A 59 -10.90 -9.01 -6.68
N PHE A 60 -10.69 -8.95 -5.35
CA PHE A 60 -10.00 -10.01 -4.63
C PHE A 60 -10.77 -11.33 -4.68
N THR A 61 -12.08 -11.30 -4.50
CA THR A 61 -12.94 -12.48 -4.62
C THR A 61 -12.87 -13.06 -6.04
N LEU A 62 -12.96 -12.21 -7.06
CA LEU A 62 -12.79 -12.61 -8.46
C LEU A 62 -11.43 -13.28 -8.70
N LYS A 63 -10.34 -12.67 -8.21
CA LYS A 63 -8.99 -13.28 -8.30
C LYS A 63 -8.96 -14.66 -7.66
N THR A 64 -9.50 -14.82 -6.45
CA THR A 64 -9.50 -16.13 -5.78
C THR A 64 -10.33 -17.16 -6.55
N PHE A 65 -11.40 -16.73 -7.21
CA PHE A 65 -12.26 -17.61 -8.00
C PHE A 65 -11.56 -18.03 -9.31
N ILE A 66 -10.89 -17.11 -10.01
CA ILE A 66 -10.08 -17.41 -11.21
C ILE A 66 -8.96 -18.40 -10.89
N GLN A 67 -8.42 -18.37 -9.68
CA GLN A 67 -7.36 -19.28 -9.24
C GLN A 67 -7.85 -20.71 -8.93
N THR A 68 -9.17 -20.95 -8.95
CA THR A 68 -9.71 -22.31 -8.77
C THR A 68 -9.57 -23.14 -10.05
N PRO A 69 -9.25 -24.44 -9.94
CA PRO A 69 -9.01 -25.29 -11.11
C PRO A 69 -10.23 -25.46 -12.03
N ASN A 70 -11.45 -25.33 -11.49
CA ASN A 70 -12.71 -25.46 -12.23
C ASN A 70 -13.38 -24.10 -12.44
N PHE A 71 -12.62 -23.11 -12.93
CA PHE A 71 -13.16 -21.76 -13.13
C PHE A 71 -14.19 -21.72 -14.27
N SER A 72 -15.38 -21.21 -13.98
CA SER A 72 -16.45 -20.94 -14.94
C SER A 72 -17.03 -19.54 -14.71
N TRP A 73 -17.07 -18.71 -15.77
CA TRP A 73 -17.69 -17.37 -15.71
C TRP A 73 -19.18 -17.44 -15.39
N LYS A 74 -19.88 -18.47 -15.87
CA LYS A 74 -21.31 -18.69 -15.58
C LYS A 74 -21.54 -18.94 -14.10
N ASP A 75 -20.66 -19.72 -13.47
CA ASP A 75 -20.75 -20.05 -12.05
C ASP A 75 -20.43 -18.83 -11.18
N PHE A 76 -19.43 -18.04 -11.57
CA PHE A 76 -19.10 -16.79 -10.89
C PHE A 76 -20.26 -15.80 -10.94
N LEU A 77 -20.81 -15.56 -12.14
CA LEU A 77 -21.93 -14.64 -12.32
C LEU A 77 -23.18 -15.15 -11.63
N GLY A 78 -23.50 -16.45 -11.73
CA GLY A 78 -24.64 -17.05 -11.03
C GLY A 78 -24.56 -16.87 -9.51
N ARG A 79 -23.38 -17.10 -8.91
CA ARG A 79 -23.17 -16.86 -7.46
C ARG A 79 -23.24 -15.37 -7.10
N THR A 80 -22.76 -14.50 -7.98
CA THR A 80 -22.81 -13.05 -7.78
C THR A 80 -24.23 -12.51 -7.85
N VAL A 81 -25.05 -13.03 -8.76
CA VAL A 81 -26.48 -12.65 -8.87
C VAL A 81 -27.27 -13.17 -7.68
N ASN A 82 -27.03 -14.42 -7.25
CA ASN A 82 -27.78 -15.05 -6.16
C ASN A 82 -27.43 -14.47 -4.77
N SER A 83 -26.19 -14.04 -4.55
CA SER A 83 -25.77 -13.43 -3.28
C SER A 83 -24.66 -12.39 -3.52
N PRO A 84 -24.99 -11.19 -4.01
CA PRO A 84 -23.99 -10.21 -4.41
C PRO A 84 -23.12 -9.79 -3.23
N VAL A 85 -23.73 -9.43 -2.10
CA VAL A 85 -22.98 -8.98 -0.92
C VAL A 85 -22.32 -10.15 -0.20
N GLY A 86 -23.06 -11.24 0.04
CA GLY A 86 -22.56 -12.39 0.81
C GLY A 86 -21.39 -13.11 0.13
N PHE A 87 -21.44 -13.28 -1.20
CA PHE A 87 -20.37 -13.90 -1.97
C PHE A 87 -19.21 -12.94 -2.20
N LEU A 88 -19.46 -11.73 -2.73
CA LEU A 88 -18.38 -10.82 -3.09
C LEU A 88 -17.63 -10.33 -1.87
N TYR A 89 -18.30 -10.05 -0.74
CA TYR A 89 -17.69 -9.52 0.49
C TYR A 89 -17.28 -10.57 1.52
N ARG A 90 -17.27 -11.85 1.14
CA ARG A 90 -16.84 -12.92 2.04
C ARG A 90 -15.38 -12.70 2.49
N GLY A 91 -15.17 -12.65 3.80
CA GLY A 91 -13.85 -12.47 4.40
C GLY A 91 -13.30 -11.03 4.38
N VAL A 92 -14.11 -10.03 4.00
CA VAL A 92 -13.67 -8.62 3.97
C VAL A 92 -13.13 -8.14 5.32
N VAL A 93 -13.79 -8.49 6.42
CA VAL A 93 -13.37 -8.11 7.78
C VAL A 93 -11.98 -8.67 8.10
N SER A 94 -11.78 -9.97 7.86
CA SER A 94 -10.50 -10.63 8.11
C SER A 94 -9.37 -10.02 7.28
N ARG A 95 -9.65 -9.66 6.02
CA ARG A 95 -8.68 -9.00 5.15
C ARG A 95 -8.35 -7.58 5.61
N SER A 96 -9.37 -6.79 5.97
CA SER A 96 -9.20 -5.42 6.46
C SER A 96 -8.36 -5.37 7.74
N LEU A 97 -8.58 -6.29 8.68
CA LEU A 97 -7.79 -6.36 9.92
C LEU A 97 -6.29 -6.56 9.67
N GLY A 98 -5.91 -7.29 8.60
CA GLY A 98 -4.51 -7.44 8.22
C GLY A 98 -3.93 -6.22 7.48
N VAL A 99 -4.72 -5.60 6.61
CA VAL A 99 -4.23 -4.52 5.73
C VAL A 99 -4.19 -3.16 6.42
N MET A 100 -5.09 -2.86 7.36
CA MET A 100 -5.11 -1.55 8.02
C MET A 100 -3.80 -1.24 8.77
N PRO A 101 -3.25 -2.17 9.59
CA PRO A 101 -1.94 -1.96 10.23
C PRO A 101 -0.78 -1.88 9.22
N GLU A 102 -0.82 -2.69 8.16
CA GLU A 102 0.18 -2.68 7.08
C GLU A 102 0.25 -1.30 6.42
N ARG A 103 -0.91 -0.72 6.07
CA ARG A 103 -1.01 0.60 5.43
C ARG A 103 -0.54 1.71 6.36
N MET A 104 -0.91 1.63 7.64
CA MET A 104 -0.45 2.57 8.66
C MET A 104 1.08 2.58 8.77
N LEU A 105 1.71 1.42 9.00
CA LEU A 105 3.16 1.33 9.20
C LEU A 105 3.94 1.79 7.97
N LYS A 106 3.46 1.42 6.79
CA LYS A 106 4.04 1.89 5.53
C LYS A 106 4.03 3.42 5.45
N MET A 107 2.92 4.07 5.79
CA MET A 107 2.82 5.53 5.74
C MET A 107 3.62 6.22 6.84
N GLN A 108 3.64 5.67 8.04
CA GLN A 108 4.42 6.23 9.15
C GLN A 108 5.92 6.11 8.88
N GLY A 109 6.38 4.96 8.37
CA GLY A 109 7.78 4.78 7.97
C GLY A 109 8.19 5.78 6.88
N TRP A 110 7.34 5.98 5.88
CA TRP A 110 7.55 7.01 4.87
C TRP A 110 7.63 8.42 5.48
N PHE A 111 6.63 8.81 6.27
CA PHE A 111 6.50 10.15 6.82
C PHE A 111 7.65 10.52 7.75
N VAL A 112 7.96 9.65 8.72
CA VAL A 112 9.03 9.90 9.71
C VAL A 112 10.38 10.02 9.02
N THR A 113 10.71 9.10 8.12
CA THR A 113 12.00 9.11 7.43
C THR A 113 12.14 10.28 6.47
N THR A 114 11.13 10.56 5.66
CA THR A 114 11.21 11.69 4.72
C THR A 114 11.23 13.03 5.42
N LYS A 115 10.48 13.20 6.52
CA LYS A 115 10.54 14.42 7.34
C LYS A 115 11.93 14.60 7.93
N PHE A 116 12.42 13.60 8.68
CA PHE A 116 13.73 13.67 9.33
C PHE A 116 14.87 13.97 8.33
N LEU A 117 14.90 13.29 7.19
CA LEU A 117 15.94 13.51 6.19
C LEU A 117 15.82 14.86 5.47
N THR A 118 14.60 15.39 5.35
CA THR A 118 14.38 16.73 4.76
C THR A 118 14.82 17.82 5.72
N ASP A 119 14.54 17.66 7.02
CA ASP A 119 14.96 18.60 8.05
C ASP A 119 16.50 18.67 8.11
N LEU A 120 17.20 17.56 7.86
CA LEU A 120 18.67 17.51 7.79
C LEU A 120 19.28 18.13 6.52
N ARG A 121 18.69 17.86 5.34
CA ARG A 121 19.26 18.31 4.05
C ARG A 121 18.70 19.65 3.56
N GLY A 122 17.62 20.13 4.16
CA GLY A 122 16.84 21.26 3.66
C GLY A 122 16.06 20.96 2.38
N GLU A 123 16.50 20.05 1.51
CA GLU A 123 15.90 19.82 0.19
C GLU A 123 15.35 18.41 -0.01
N GLN A 124 14.28 18.33 -0.81
CA GLN A 124 13.64 17.09 -1.19
C GLN A 124 14.29 16.49 -2.45
N SER A 125 15.16 15.50 -2.26
CA SER A 125 15.87 14.80 -3.33
C SER A 125 15.35 13.37 -3.57
N LEU A 126 15.70 12.81 -4.74
CA LEU A 126 15.41 11.40 -5.08
C LEU A 126 15.91 10.43 -4.00
N GLY A 127 17.08 10.71 -3.39
CA GLY A 127 17.64 9.87 -2.34
C GLY A 127 16.76 9.80 -1.08
N ILE A 128 16.11 10.90 -0.70
CA ILE A 128 15.18 10.93 0.45
C ILE A 128 13.95 10.07 0.17
N TRP A 129 13.44 10.10 -1.06
CA TRP A 129 12.32 9.25 -1.46
C TRP A 129 12.69 7.77 -1.47
N ILE A 130 13.87 7.42 -1.97
CA ILE A 130 14.34 6.04 -1.91
C ILE A 130 14.44 5.59 -0.45
N LEU A 131 15.11 6.35 0.41
CA LEU A 131 15.27 6.02 1.82
C LEU A 131 13.94 5.94 2.57
N GLY A 132 13.01 6.86 2.31
CA GLY A 132 11.65 6.81 2.86
C GLY A 132 10.88 5.57 2.42
N GLY A 133 11.01 5.19 1.14
CA GLY A 133 10.40 3.98 0.60
C GLY A 133 11.00 2.71 1.19
N LEU A 134 12.31 2.68 1.42
CA LEU A 134 13.00 1.58 2.09
C LEU A 134 12.56 1.46 3.56
N ALA A 135 12.49 2.56 4.31
CA ALA A 135 12.03 2.56 5.70
C ALA A 135 10.58 2.06 5.82
N ALA A 136 9.70 2.50 4.91
CA ALA A 136 8.34 1.98 4.79
C ALA A 136 8.32 0.46 4.52
N GLY A 137 9.23 -0.02 3.66
CA GLY A 137 9.40 -1.45 3.36
C GLY A 137 9.84 -2.28 4.56
N VAL A 138 10.83 -1.82 5.33
CA VAL A 138 11.29 -2.50 6.55
C VAL A 138 10.16 -2.61 7.57
N GLY A 139 9.50 -1.48 7.89
CA GLY A 139 8.43 -1.45 8.88
C GLY A 139 7.26 -2.37 8.51
N THR A 140 6.93 -2.42 7.21
CA THR A 140 5.90 -3.32 6.69
C THR A 140 6.34 -4.78 6.80
N ALA A 141 7.56 -5.11 6.35
CA ALA A 141 8.05 -6.48 6.29
C ALA A 141 8.09 -7.15 7.67
N VAL A 142 8.52 -6.43 8.72
CA VAL A 142 8.62 -6.98 10.09
C VAL A 142 7.25 -7.44 10.60
N VAL A 143 6.21 -6.64 10.37
CA VAL A 143 4.85 -6.93 10.87
C VAL A 143 4.08 -7.87 9.94
N ALA A 144 4.28 -7.76 8.63
CA ALA A 144 3.59 -8.59 7.65
C ALA A 144 4.13 -10.02 7.60
N SER A 145 5.44 -10.22 7.79
CA SER A 145 6.10 -11.52 7.62
C SER A 145 5.48 -12.68 8.41
N PRO A 146 5.22 -12.57 9.74
CA PRO A 146 4.58 -13.66 10.47
C PRO A 146 3.17 -13.94 9.96
N THR A 147 2.39 -12.89 9.67
CA THR A 147 1.02 -13.00 9.19
C THR A 147 0.95 -13.66 7.81
N GLU A 148 1.82 -13.25 6.88
CA GLU A 148 1.89 -13.80 5.53
C GLU A 148 2.33 -15.27 5.55
N LEU A 149 3.30 -15.64 6.39
CA LEU A 149 3.72 -17.04 6.51
C LEU A 149 2.54 -17.94 6.93
N LEU A 150 1.78 -17.52 7.94
CA LEU A 150 0.64 -18.26 8.45
C LEU A 150 -0.43 -18.43 7.37
N MET A 151 -0.73 -17.36 6.63
CA MET A 151 -1.71 -17.38 5.55
C MET A 151 -1.28 -18.31 4.41
N VAL A 152 -0.01 -18.24 3.98
CA VAL A 152 0.51 -19.10 2.91
C VAL A 152 0.44 -20.56 3.32
N ARG A 153 0.86 -20.90 4.55
CA ARG A 153 0.82 -22.29 5.02
C ARG A 153 -0.60 -22.82 5.19
N ALA A 154 -1.50 -21.99 5.72
CA ALA A 154 -2.92 -22.33 5.85
C ALA A 154 -3.54 -22.63 4.47
N GLN A 155 -3.21 -21.82 3.45
CA GLN A 155 -3.70 -22.00 2.10
C GLN A 155 -3.12 -23.24 1.41
N VAL A 156 -1.83 -23.50 1.56
CA VAL A 156 -1.14 -24.61 0.89
C VAL A 156 -1.52 -25.96 1.51
N HIS A 157 -1.62 -26.04 2.85
CA HIS A 157 -1.89 -27.30 3.54
C HIS A 157 -3.37 -27.51 3.90
N GLY A 158 -4.24 -26.55 3.60
CA GLY A 158 -5.67 -26.63 3.92
C GLY A 158 -5.99 -26.56 5.42
N HIS A 159 -5.03 -26.17 6.27
CA HIS A 159 -5.24 -26.05 7.72
C HIS A 159 -5.81 -24.68 8.11
N ARG A 160 -6.53 -24.61 9.24
CA ARG A 160 -6.93 -23.32 9.82
C ARG A 160 -5.68 -22.59 10.32
N VAL A 161 -5.69 -21.26 10.24
CA VAL A 161 -4.57 -20.39 10.69
C VAL A 161 -4.17 -20.68 12.14
N ARG A 162 -5.14 -21.01 13.02
CA ARG A 162 -4.89 -21.37 14.42
C ARG A 162 -4.05 -22.64 14.57
N ASP A 163 -4.25 -23.63 13.71
CA ASP A 163 -3.54 -24.91 13.78
C ASP A 163 -2.11 -24.75 13.26
N VAL A 164 -1.94 -23.92 12.22
CA VAL A 164 -0.61 -23.50 11.74
C VAL A 164 0.14 -22.70 12.81
N TRP A 165 -0.55 -21.81 13.55
CA TRP A 165 0.05 -21.08 14.67
C TRP A 165 0.52 -22.02 15.77
N LYS A 166 -0.29 -23.00 16.16
CA LYS A 166 0.08 -23.97 17.19
C LYS A 166 1.30 -24.80 16.78
N THR A 167 1.36 -25.26 15.54
CA THR A 167 2.47 -26.09 15.04
C THR A 167 3.75 -25.28 14.78
N THR A 168 3.61 -24.08 14.21
CA THR A 168 4.75 -23.24 13.81
C THR A 168 5.27 -22.37 14.95
N GLY A 169 4.36 -21.82 15.77
CA GLY A 169 4.65 -20.90 16.86
C GLY A 169 5.25 -21.59 18.07
N TYR A 170 4.80 -22.80 18.44
CA TYR A 170 5.36 -23.54 19.58
C TYR A 170 6.76 -24.08 19.33
N MET A 171 7.09 -24.46 18.09
CA MET A 171 8.38 -25.11 17.79
C MET A 171 9.56 -24.16 17.65
N ASN A 172 9.35 -22.85 17.40
CA ASN A 172 10.32 -21.76 17.48
C ASN A 172 9.71 -20.45 16.92
N ILE A 173 9.30 -19.52 17.78
CA ILE A 173 8.68 -18.23 17.37
C ILE A 173 9.56 -17.44 16.40
N THR A 174 10.87 -17.34 16.68
CA THR A 174 11.78 -16.48 15.91
C THR A 174 12.18 -17.10 14.57
N LYS A 175 12.70 -18.32 14.56
CA LYS A 175 13.16 -18.99 13.32
C LYS A 175 12.02 -19.57 12.48
N GLY A 176 10.93 -19.99 13.14
CA GLY A 176 9.77 -20.58 12.48
C GLY A 176 8.91 -19.55 11.77
N MET A 177 8.59 -18.44 12.44
CA MET A 177 7.66 -17.42 11.92
C MET A 177 8.28 -16.44 10.92
N TYR A 178 9.61 -16.30 10.92
CA TYR A 178 10.36 -15.46 9.97
C TYR A 178 11.01 -16.28 8.85
N LYS A 179 10.59 -17.54 8.63
CA LYS A 179 11.07 -18.34 7.51
C LYS A 179 10.66 -17.69 6.19
N GLY A 180 11.64 -17.35 5.35
CA GLY A 180 11.42 -16.58 4.12
C GLY A 180 11.42 -15.06 4.31
N PHE A 181 11.85 -14.56 5.47
CA PHE A 181 11.94 -13.11 5.74
C PHE A 181 12.87 -12.38 4.78
N ALA A 182 14.04 -12.93 4.45
CA ALA A 182 14.99 -12.27 3.54
C ALA A 182 14.37 -11.92 2.16
N PRO A 183 13.78 -12.86 1.40
CA PRO A 183 13.12 -12.50 0.14
C PRO A 183 11.85 -11.66 0.34
N ALA A 184 11.17 -11.78 1.49
CA ALA A 184 10.06 -10.89 1.83
C ALA A 184 10.50 -9.44 2.02
N LEU A 185 11.61 -9.23 2.72
CA LEU A 185 12.21 -7.93 2.95
C LEU A 185 12.66 -7.32 1.62
N VAL A 186 13.43 -8.06 0.82
CA VAL A 186 13.88 -7.56 -0.51
C VAL A 186 12.68 -7.16 -1.37
N ARG A 187 11.63 -7.99 -1.41
CA ARG A 187 10.38 -7.65 -2.10
C ARG A 187 9.80 -6.34 -1.60
N ASP A 188 9.62 -6.17 -0.29
CA ASP A 188 8.96 -5.00 0.30
C ASP A 188 9.79 -3.73 0.13
N LEU A 189 11.11 -3.84 0.19
CA LEU A 189 12.04 -2.76 -0.10
C LEU A 189 11.95 -2.32 -1.56
N THR A 190 12.10 -3.26 -2.51
CA THR A 190 12.01 -2.97 -3.95
C THR A 190 10.65 -2.39 -4.31
N PHE A 191 9.58 -2.99 -3.80
CA PHE A 191 8.21 -2.56 -4.08
C PHE A 191 7.95 -1.12 -3.62
N ASN A 192 8.23 -0.83 -2.34
CA ASN A 192 7.92 0.47 -1.76
C ASN A 192 8.85 1.57 -2.31
N ALA A 193 10.16 1.30 -2.44
CA ALA A 193 11.09 2.28 -3.02
C ALA A 193 10.66 2.71 -4.43
N LEU A 194 10.39 1.75 -5.32
CA LEU A 194 9.95 2.06 -6.68
C LEU A 194 8.59 2.76 -6.70
N PHE A 195 7.66 2.36 -5.81
CA PHE A 195 6.31 2.91 -5.82
C PHE A 195 6.35 4.40 -5.43
N PHE A 196 6.98 4.70 -4.31
CA PHE A 196 7.02 6.07 -3.81
C PHE A 196 7.83 6.98 -4.71
N VAL A 197 9.01 6.53 -5.19
CA VAL A 197 9.81 7.31 -6.14
C VAL A 197 9.04 7.56 -7.43
N GLY A 198 8.44 6.53 -8.03
CA GLY A 198 7.68 6.67 -9.27
C GLY A 198 6.48 7.61 -9.12
N ARG A 199 5.78 7.52 -7.98
CA ARG A 199 4.66 8.40 -7.67
C ARG A 199 5.08 9.85 -7.49
N GLU A 200 6.05 10.11 -6.62
CA GLU A 200 6.50 11.48 -6.32
C GLU A 200 7.16 12.13 -7.55
N ALA A 201 7.97 11.38 -8.29
CA ALA A 201 8.57 11.85 -9.54
C ALA A 201 7.48 12.18 -10.58
N GLY A 202 6.48 11.32 -10.75
CA GLY A 202 5.39 11.54 -11.70
C GLY A 202 4.51 12.73 -11.33
N VAL A 203 4.15 12.89 -10.06
CA VAL A 203 3.34 14.03 -9.59
C VAL A 203 4.13 15.33 -9.74
N ARG A 204 5.40 15.37 -9.28
CA ARG A 204 6.24 16.57 -9.44
C ARG A 204 6.43 16.94 -10.90
N ARG A 205 6.70 15.95 -11.77
CA ARG A 205 6.88 16.19 -13.20
C ARG A 205 5.64 16.84 -13.82
N TYR A 206 4.44 16.35 -13.46
CA TYR A 206 3.18 16.92 -13.93
C TYR A 206 2.99 18.36 -13.46
N GLU A 207 3.23 18.62 -12.16
CA GLU A 207 3.04 19.94 -11.55
C GLU A 207 4.03 20.98 -12.11
N THR A 208 5.30 20.59 -12.32
CA THR A 208 6.30 21.46 -12.97
C THR A 208 5.96 21.77 -14.43
N GLN A 209 5.32 20.85 -15.17
CA GLN A 209 4.94 21.08 -16.56
C GLN A 209 3.75 22.02 -16.71
N HIS A 210 2.74 21.87 -15.86
CA HIS A 210 1.45 22.56 -16.03
C HIS A 210 1.29 23.77 -15.10
N GLY A 211 2.20 23.96 -14.13
CA GLY A 211 2.16 25.08 -13.18
C GLY A 211 1.00 25.04 -12.19
N HIS A 212 0.19 23.98 -12.20
CA HIS A 212 -0.92 23.78 -11.28
C HIS A 212 -0.86 22.39 -10.63
N ARG A 213 -1.60 22.24 -9.52
CA ARG A 213 -1.70 20.98 -8.78
C ARG A 213 -2.18 19.85 -9.69
N CYS A 214 -1.56 18.67 -9.57
CA CYS A 214 -1.95 17.49 -10.32
C CYS A 214 -3.40 17.07 -9.94
N PRO A 215 -4.34 16.95 -10.89
CA PRO A 215 -5.71 16.57 -10.59
C PRO A 215 -5.82 15.08 -10.19
N ASP A 216 -6.87 14.72 -9.45
CA ASP A 216 -7.02 13.36 -8.86
C ASP A 216 -6.94 12.24 -9.89
N HIS A 217 -7.53 12.41 -11.08
CA HIS A 217 -7.48 11.40 -12.13
C HIS A 217 -6.05 11.17 -12.65
N LYS A 218 -5.22 12.24 -12.74
CA LYS A 218 -3.81 12.12 -13.13
C LYS A 218 -2.98 11.49 -12.01
N ARG A 219 -3.23 11.85 -10.75
CA ARG A 219 -2.62 11.17 -9.59
C ARG A 219 -2.94 9.68 -9.61
N PHE A 220 -4.18 9.32 -9.96
CA PHE A 220 -4.58 7.93 -10.06
C PHE A 220 -3.78 7.20 -11.14
N GLN A 221 -3.66 7.80 -12.33
CA GLN A 221 -2.87 7.25 -13.44
C GLN A 221 -1.39 7.09 -13.07
N ILE A 222 -0.78 8.12 -12.48
CA ILE A 222 0.62 8.10 -12.04
C ILE A 222 0.83 7.00 -10.98
N GLY A 223 -0.04 6.92 -9.97
CA GLY A 223 0.01 5.90 -8.93
C GLY A 223 -0.21 4.49 -9.49
N PHE A 224 -1.07 4.33 -10.49
CA PHE A 224 -1.31 3.06 -11.17
C PHE A 224 -0.08 2.60 -11.96
N VAL A 225 0.56 3.50 -12.72
CA VAL A 225 1.79 3.18 -13.46
C VAL A 225 2.93 2.84 -12.50
N ALA A 226 3.14 3.65 -11.46
CA ALA A 226 4.14 3.39 -10.42
C ALA A 226 3.89 2.04 -9.73
N GLY A 227 2.64 1.76 -9.35
CA GLY A 227 2.23 0.46 -8.78
C GLY A 227 2.50 -0.72 -9.71
N SER A 228 2.25 -0.56 -11.01
CA SER A 228 2.47 -1.62 -12.00
C SER A 228 3.96 -1.93 -12.18
N ILE A 229 4.80 -0.91 -12.25
CA ILE A 229 6.27 -1.06 -12.33
C ILE A 229 6.79 -1.75 -11.06
N SER A 230 6.38 -1.27 -9.89
CA SER A 230 6.77 -1.87 -8.61
C SER A 230 6.31 -3.31 -8.47
N CYS A 231 5.07 -3.63 -8.89
CA CYS A 231 4.58 -5.01 -8.88
C CYS A 231 5.43 -5.90 -9.77
N THR A 232 5.74 -5.46 -10.98
CA THR A 232 6.52 -6.24 -11.95
C THR A 232 7.94 -6.51 -11.44
N ALA A 233 8.58 -5.51 -10.83
CA ALA A 233 9.92 -5.65 -10.25
C ALA A 233 9.94 -6.54 -8.99
N ALA A 234 8.90 -6.50 -8.17
CA ALA A 234 8.81 -7.28 -6.92
C ALA A 234 8.38 -8.74 -7.12
N THR A 235 7.74 -9.06 -8.25
CA THR A 235 7.14 -10.39 -8.51
C THR A 235 8.14 -11.55 -8.46
N PRO A 236 9.38 -11.44 -9.00
CA PRO A 236 10.38 -12.51 -8.87
C PRO A 236 10.70 -12.88 -7.42
N MET A 237 10.83 -11.88 -6.54
CA MET A 237 11.11 -12.11 -5.13
C MET A 237 9.91 -12.72 -4.40
N ASP A 238 8.69 -12.33 -4.78
CA ASP A 238 7.46 -12.98 -4.31
C ASP A 238 7.38 -14.46 -4.69
N ALA A 239 7.75 -14.83 -5.92
CA ALA A 239 7.76 -16.22 -6.36
C ALA A 239 8.72 -17.07 -5.50
N VAL A 240 9.91 -16.56 -5.22
CA VAL A 240 10.89 -17.23 -4.35
C VAL A 240 10.38 -17.33 -2.90
N LYS A 241 9.86 -16.21 -2.35
CA LYS A 241 9.29 -16.16 -1.00
C LYS A 241 8.17 -17.18 -0.82
N THR A 242 7.18 -17.18 -1.72
CA THR A 242 6.00 -18.05 -1.63
C THR A 242 6.38 -19.52 -1.67
N ARG A 243 7.37 -19.90 -2.49
CA ARG A 243 7.92 -21.27 -2.51
C ARG A 243 8.58 -21.68 -1.20
N ILE A 244 9.35 -20.79 -0.57
CA ILE A 244 9.98 -21.04 0.75
C ILE A 244 8.91 -21.19 1.83
N GLN A 245 7.90 -20.32 1.82
CA GLN A 245 6.82 -20.30 2.80
C GLN A 245 5.87 -21.49 2.65
N ALA A 246 5.67 -21.97 1.42
CA ALA A 246 4.92 -23.19 1.10
C ALA A 246 5.66 -24.48 1.50
N ALA A 247 7.00 -24.46 1.62
CA ALA A 247 7.77 -25.65 1.93
C ALA A 247 7.48 -26.17 3.36
N VAL A 248 7.09 -27.44 3.43
CA VAL A 248 6.78 -28.17 4.68
C VAL A 248 7.95 -28.07 5.66
N GLN A 249 7.64 -27.81 6.93
CA GLN A 249 8.64 -27.57 7.98
C GLN A 249 9.52 -28.81 8.28
N CYS A 250 9.03 -30.00 7.95
CA CYS A 250 9.73 -31.29 8.09
C CYS A 250 10.13 -31.93 6.75
N GLY A 251 9.98 -31.24 5.62
CA GLY A 251 10.39 -31.76 4.32
C GLY A 251 11.89 -31.61 4.05
N PRO A 252 12.49 -32.38 3.13
CA PRO A 252 13.93 -32.34 2.81
C PRO A 252 14.42 -30.96 2.32
N ASN A 253 13.51 -30.08 1.89
CA ASN A 253 13.81 -28.72 1.45
C ASN A 253 13.57 -27.66 2.54
N SER A 254 13.19 -28.05 3.76
CA SER A 254 12.80 -27.11 4.82
C SER A 254 13.92 -26.17 5.26
N GLN A 255 15.18 -26.60 5.18
CA GLN A 255 16.34 -25.82 5.62
C GLN A 255 17.03 -25.04 4.49
N ARG A 256 16.54 -25.17 3.24
CA ARG A 256 17.23 -24.59 2.07
C ARG A 256 16.94 -23.09 1.94
N GLY A 257 17.96 -22.33 1.55
CA GLY A 257 17.89 -20.87 1.41
C GLY A 257 17.24 -20.38 0.12
N ALA A 258 17.06 -19.06 0.00
CA ALA A 258 16.36 -18.42 -1.13
C ALA A 258 16.99 -18.72 -2.50
N ILE A 259 18.32 -18.82 -2.57
CA ILE A 259 19.06 -19.14 -3.80
C ILE A 259 18.69 -20.52 -4.34
N PHE A 260 18.50 -21.50 -3.46
CA PHE A 260 18.10 -22.85 -3.85
C PHE A 260 16.72 -22.84 -4.54
N PHE A 261 15.74 -22.17 -3.92
CA PHE A 261 14.40 -22.08 -4.47
C PHE A 261 14.35 -21.26 -5.76
N ALA A 262 15.14 -20.17 -5.86
CA ALA A 262 15.29 -19.40 -7.09
C ALA A 262 15.83 -20.27 -8.24
N LYS A 263 16.90 -21.04 -7.99
CA LYS A 263 17.44 -21.99 -8.99
C LYS A 263 16.43 -23.09 -9.35
N SER A 264 15.66 -23.58 -8.38
CA SER A 264 14.59 -24.57 -8.63
C SER A 264 13.51 -24.01 -9.56
N LEU A 265 13.04 -22.79 -9.30
CA LEU A 265 12.06 -22.10 -10.14
C LEU A 265 12.56 -21.94 -11.59
N LEU A 266 13.83 -21.56 -11.75
CA LEU A 266 14.45 -21.42 -13.07
C LEU A 266 14.57 -22.75 -13.80
N ARG A 267 14.87 -23.85 -13.09
CA ARG A 267 14.95 -25.19 -13.68
C ARG A 267 13.59 -25.75 -14.09
N GLU A 268 12.52 -25.44 -13.35
CA GLU A 268 11.18 -25.96 -13.63
C GLU A 268 10.52 -25.35 -14.89
N GLY A 269 10.79 -24.09 -15.20
CA GLY A 269 10.10 -23.40 -16.29
C GLY A 269 10.76 -22.11 -16.76
N GLY A 270 12.07 -21.99 -16.56
CA GLY A 270 12.86 -20.86 -17.01
C GLY A 270 12.56 -19.55 -16.26
N ILE A 271 13.02 -18.44 -16.85
CA ILE A 271 12.95 -17.11 -16.24
C ILE A 271 11.51 -16.61 -16.10
N LEU A 272 10.62 -16.94 -17.03
CA LEU A 272 9.22 -16.50 -17.01
C LEU A 272 8.44 -17.04 -15.81
N ARG A 273 8.87 -18.18 -15.24
CA ARG A 273 8.25 -18.76 -14.04
C ARG A 273 8.39 -17.86 -12.80
N LEU A 274 9.37 -16.95 -12.78
CA LEU A 274 9.50 -15.94 -11.72
C LEU A 274 8.38 -14.89 -11.75
N TRP A 275 7.73 -14.67 -12.89
CA TRP A 275 6.59 -13.76 -13.04
C TRP A 275 5.24 -14.47 -13.01
N GLN A 276 5.21 -15.73 -12.55
CA GLN A 276 3.96 -16.47 -12.41
C GLN A 276 2.98 -15.72 -11.49
N GLY A 277 1.76 -15.49 -11.98
CA GLY A 277 0.73 -14.76 -11.24
C GLY A 277 0.81 -13.23 -11.33
N LEU A 278 1.73 -12.68 -12.15
CA LEU A 278 1.84 -11.23 -12.37
C LEU A 278 0.51 -10.60 -12.82
N GLY A 279 -0.21 -11.22 -13.76
CA GLY A 279 -1.48 -10.69 -14.28
C GLY A 279 -2.52 -10.47 -13.17
N ALA A 280 -2.70 -11.46 -12.29
CA ALA A 280 -3.61 -11.34 -11.14
C ALA A 280 -3.14 -10.30 -10.10
N ARG A 281 -1.85 -9.96 -10.07
CA ARG A 281 -1.32 -8.89 -9.22
C ARG A 281 -1.56 -7.52 -9.84
N LEU A 282 -1.26 -7.35 -11.12
CA LEU A 282 -1.45 -6.10 -11.86
C LEU A 282 -2.92 -5.68 -11.95
N MET A 283 -3.85 -6.64 -11.96
CA MET A 283 -5.29 -6.35 -11.95
C MET A 283 -5.76 -5.61 -10.69
N ILE A 284 -5.11 -5.83 -9.54
CA ILE A 284 -5.66 -5.39 -8.24
C ILE A 284 -4.73 -4.44 -7.50
N PHE A 285 -3.44 -4.77 -7.40
CA PHE A 285 -2.52 -4.04 -6.54
C PHE A 285 -2.31 -2.59 -6.97
N PRO A 286 -2.03 -2.28 -8.24
CA PRO A 286 -1.82 -0.91 -8.68
C PRO A 286 -3.04 0.00 -8.45
N SER A 287 -4.25 -0.47 -8.76
CA SER A 287 -5.48 0.29 -8.56
C SER A 287 -5.79 0.49 -7.07
N THR A 288 -5.61 -0.55 -6.26
CA THR A 288 -5.81 -0.50 -4.81
C THR A 288 -4.88 0.53 -4.17
N LEU A 289 -3.60 0.49 -4.50
CA LEU A 289 -2.64 1.43 -3.94
C LEU A 289 -2.91 2.85 -4.42
N SER A 290 -3.14 3.03 -5.71
CA SER A 290 -3.41 4.35 -6.26
C SER A 290 -4.63 5.01 -5.60
N LEU A 291 -5.72 4.26 -5.41
CA LEU A 291 -6.90 4.73 -4.68
C LEU A 291 -6.58 5.04 -3.21
N PHE A 292 -5.87 4.14 -2.52
CA PHE A 292 -5.47 4.32 -1.13
C PHE A 292 -4.75 5.65 -0.91
N TYR A 293 -3.77 5.99 -1.73
CA TYR A 293 -3.00 7.23 -1.57
C TYR A 293 -3.84 8.47 -1.82
N ILE A 294 -4.72 8.45 -2.82
CA ILE A 294 -5.63 9.59 -3.07
C ILE A 294 -6.56 9.79 -1.88
N LEU A 295 -7.15 8.71 -1.37
CA LEU A 295 -8.03 8.77 -0.20
C LEU A 295 -7.30 9.30 1.03
N GLN A 296 -6.08 8.80 1.28
CA GLN A 296 -5.25 9.28 2.37
C GLN A 296 -4.95 10.78 2.25
N GLU A 297 -4.48 11.25 1.08
CA GLU A 297 -4.18 12.67 0.88
C GLU A 297 -5.41 13.56 1.07
N LYS A 298 -6.58 13.11 0.60
CA LYS A 298 -7.84 13.85 0.80
C LYS A 298 -8.25 13.89 2.27
N MET A 299 -8.20 12.75 2.96
CA MET A 299 -8.54 12.68 4.38
C MET A 299 -7.58 13.52 5.23
N GLU A 300 -6.28 13.48 4.95
CA GLU A 300 -5.28 14.36 5.60
C GLU A 300 -5.58 15.84 5.32
N GLY A 301 -5.90 16.20 4.08
CA GLY A 301 -6.24 17.58 3.70
C GLY A 301 -7.48 18.12 4.40
N ILE A 302 -8.54 17.31 4.49
CA ILE A 302 -9.78 17.67 5.21
C ILE A 302 -9.49 17.84 6.71
N LEU A 303 -8.69 16.94 7.29
CA LEU A 303 -8.35 17.00 8.71
C LEU A 303 -7.54 18.25 9.03
N LEU A 304 -6.55 18.59 8.20
CA LEU A 304 -5.76 19.82 8.36
C LEU A 304 -6.62 21.07 8.28
N HIS A 305 -7.57 21.13 7.33
CA HIS A 305 -8.49 22.26 7.22
C HIS A 305 -9.30 22.44 8.50
N ARG A 306 -9.86 21.34 9.03
CA ARG A 306 -10.65 21.39 10.28
C ARG A 306 -9.82 21.80 11.49
N LEU A 307 -8.60 21.29 11.60
CA LEU A 307 -7.70 21.65 12.71
C LEU A 307 -7.24 23.11 12.63
N SER A 308 -7.03 23.63 11.41
CA SER A 308 -6.72 25.05 11.20
C SER A 308 -7.89 25.95 11.55
N ASP A 309 -9.13 25.56 11.23
CA ASP A 309 -10.33 26.33 11.57
C ASP A 309 -10.56 26.37 13.09
N GLN A 310 -10.35 25.25 13.78
CA GLN A 310 -10.45 25.18 15.25
C GLN A 310 -9.37 26.02 15.94
N GLY A 311 -8.14 26.01 15.44
CA GLY A 311 -7.04 26.83 15.99
C GLY A 311 -7.21 28.34 15.76
N LYS A 312 -8.09 28.77 14.84
CA LYS A 312 -8.46 30.19 14.65
C LYS A 312 -9.63 30.62 15.54
N GLN A 313 -10.34 29.68 16.16
CA GLN A 313 -11.48 29.93 17.03
C GLN A 313 -11.15 29.86 18.53
N ALA A 314 -9.95 29.41 18.90
CA ALA A 314 -9.42 29.36 20.26
C ALA A 314 -8.44 30.51 20.51
#